data_AF-A0A534M5Q4-F1
#
_entry.id   AF-A0A534M5Q4-F1
#
_cell.length_a   1.000
_cell.length_b   1.000
_cell.length_c   1.000
_cell.angle_alpha   90.00
_cell.angle_beta   90.00
_cell.angle_gamma   90.00
#
_symmetry.space_group_name_H-M   'P 1'
#
loop_
_entity.id
_entity.type
_entity.pdbx_description
1 polymer ?
#
loop_
_entity_poly.entity_id
_entity_poly.type
_entity_poly.pdbx_seq_one_letter_code
_entity_poly.pdbx_strand_id
1 'polypeptide(L)'
;LPSGPNVSDSDAIIIVEGRQDVLNLLRSGIKNAIAVEGTNVPKTVQELSKERALTAFVDGDRGGDLILKELLQVAEVDFIARAPRGKEVEELTQKQIMKALRNKIPADQYVEMYGLSGQVYKPETEFPEAKNAGPAPAPGRFDRGGEPRPESRPEPRDVREAPPAPLTPATKALNPKLEKYRDMLLQLGGSSTARLLDEGDGVVTEVPVRELVDTLKAKKQTRAVVFDGIITQRILDIAAEMNMSAVVGTKMGTITKQPAGVVVWTRSDLAP
;
A
#
# COMPACT_ATOMS: atom_id res chain seq x y z
N LEU A 1 5.21 25.88 -13.15
CA LEU A 1 4.25 25.54 -12.07
C LEU A 1 4.74 26.11 -10.76
N PRO A 2 3.87 26.70 -9.94
CA PRO A 2 4.22 27.08 -8.57
C PRO A 2 4.79 25.87 -7.83
N SER A 3 6.00 26.01 -7.30
CA SER A 3 6.74 24.88 -6.72
C SER A 3 7.68 25.35 -5.62
N GLY A 4 7.98 24.42 -4.71
CA GLY A 4 9.04 24.57 -3.73
C GLY A 4 10.43 24.40 -4.35
N PRO A 5 11.47 24.92 -3.68
CA PRO A 5 12.81 24.97 -4.25
C PRO A 5 13.45 23.58 -4.43
N ASN A 6 12.98 22.57 -3.70
CA ASN A 6 13.58 21.24 -3.71
C ASN A 6 12.86 20.26 -4.64
N VAL A 7 11.86 20.70 -5.42
CA VAL A 7 11.08 19.80 -6.28
C VAL A 7 11.98 19.07 -7.28
N SER A 8 12.97 19.75 -7.86
CA SER A 8 13.88 19.14 -8.85
C SER A 8 14.79 18.06 -8.27
N ASP A 9 15.20 18.21 -7.00
CA ASP A 9 16.22 17.35 -6.38
C ASP A 9 15.65 16.27 -5.46
N SER A 10 14.33 16.29 -5.20
CA SER A 10 13.70 15.36 -4.26
C SER A 10 13.21 14.09 -4.97
N ASP A 11 13.52 12.93 -4.39
CA ASP A 11 13.02 11.60 -4.83
C ASP A 11 11.53 11.39 -4.54
N ALA A 12 10.95 12.26 -3.70
CA ALA A 12 9.53 12.29 -3.38
C ALA A 12 8.97 13.69 -3.58
N ILE A 13 7.77 13.78 -4.17
CA ILE A 13 7.10 15.03 -4.49
C ILE A 13 5.67 15.03 -3.94
N ILE A 14 5.25 16.18 -3.42
CA ILE A 14 3.87 16.41 -2.98
C ILE A 14 3.15 17.25 -4.02
N ILE A 15 2.08 16.72 -4.62
CA ILE A 15 1.19 17.47 -5.52
C ILE A 15 0.09 18.14 -4.69
N VAL A 16 -0.16 19.41 -4.96
CA VAL A 16 -1.27 20.18 -4.36
C VAL A 16 -2.09 20.90 -5.44
N GLU A 17 -3.29 21.35 -5.11
CA GLU A 17 -4.19 22.02 -6.04
C GLU A 17 -3.66 23.40 -6.45
N GLY A 18 -3.35 24.24 -5.47
CA GLY A 18 -3.08 25.66 -5.67
C GLY A 18 -1.72 26.15 -5.21
N ARG A 19 -1.40 27.37 -5.65
CA ARG A 19 -0.19 28.09 -5.21
C ARG A 19 -0.18 28.37 -3.70
N GLN A 20 -1.34 28.63 -3.11
CA GLN A 20 -1.48 28.94 -1.69
C GLN A 20 -1.16 27.73 -0.82
N ASP A 21 -1.51 26.53 -1.27
CA ASP A 21 -1.12 25.28 -0.63
C ASP A 21 0.40 25.12 -0.62
N VAL A 22 1.06 25.38 -1.76
CA VAL A 22 2.53 25.36 -1.84
C VAL A 22 3.13 26.34 -0.83
N LEU A 23 2.59 27.55 -0.71
CA LEU A 23 3.06 28.53 0.27
C LEU A 23 2.84 28.05 1.71
N ASN A 24 1.71 27.42 2.01
CA ASN A 24 1.44 26.90 3.35
C ASN A 24 2.36 25.72 3.71
N LEU A 25 2.61 24.82 2.76
CA LEU A 25 3.58 23.73 2.89
C LEU A 25 5.00 24.25 3.10
N LEU A 26 5.41 25.28 2.35
CA LEU A 26 6.72 25.91 2.52
C LEU A 26 6.89 26.54 3.90
N ARG A 27 5.87 27.28 4.39
CA ARG A 27 5.84 27.82 5.76
C ARG A 27 5.92 26.72 6.81
N SER A 28 5.39 25.54 6.49
CA SER A 28 5.42 24.35 7.33
C SER A 28 6.73 23.55 7.24
N GLY A 29 7.69 23.98 6.42
CA GLY A 29 9.00 23.35 6.26
C GLY A 29 9.09 22.30 5.14
N ILE A 30 8.03 22.14 4.35
CA ILE A 30 7.94 21.16 3.24
C ILE A 30 8.30 21.89 1.95
N LYS A 31 9.43 21.50 1.34
CA LYS A 31 10.06 22.22 0.22
C LYS A 31 9.93 21.54 -1.14
N ASN A 32 9.34 20.35 -1.17
CA ASN A 32 9.19 19.47 -2.33
C ASN A 32 7.74 19.40 -2.83
N ALA A 33 7.00 20.51 -2.71
CA ALA A 33 5.61 20.61 -3.14
C ALA A 33 5.49 21.31 -4.51
N ILE A 34 4.55 20.88 -5.35
CA ILE A 34 4.24 21.48 -6.66
C ILE A 34 2.72 21.57 -6.86
N ALA A 35 2.25 22.70 -7.40
CA ALA A 35 0.83 22.92 -7.69
C ALA A 35 0.48 22.51 -9.12
N VAL A 36 -0.72 21.93 -9.31
CA VAL A 36 -1.30 21.64 -10.64
C VAL A 36 -2.21 22.75 -11.18
N GLU A 37 -2.57 23.74 -10.35
CA GLU A 37 -3.39 24.91 -10.72
C GLU A 37 -4.73 24.53 -11.37
N GLY A 38 -5.42 23.55 -10.81
CA GLY A 38 -6.75 23.09 -11.23
C GLY A 38 -6.77 21.64 -11.74
N THR A 39 -7.76 21.32 -12.57
CA THR A 39 -7.96 19.94 -13.07
C THR A 39 -7.05 19.60 -14.24
N ASN A 40 -6.58 20.55 -15.04
CA ASN A 40 -5.73 20.23 -16.19
C ASN A 40 -4.28 19.90 -15.75
N VAL A 41 -4.02 18.64 -15.43
CA VAL A 41 -2.73 18.19 -14.91
C VAL A 41 -1.63 18.35 -15.97
N PRO A 42 -0.58 19.15 -15.71
CA PRO A 42 0.51 19.39 -16.66
C PRO A 42 1.33 18.13 -16.96
N LYS A 43 1.84 18.02 -18.20
CA LYS A 43 2.74 16.92 -18.62
C LYS A 43 3.95 16.73 -17.72
N THR A 44 4.50 17.82 -17.19
CA THR A 44 5.61 17.78 -16.23
C THR A 44 5.27 16.92 -15.01
N VAL A 45 4.03 16.93 -14.52
CA VAL A 45 3.62 16.10 -13.37
C VAL A 45 3.52 14.62 -13.77
N GLN A 46 3.08 14.33 -14.99
CA GLN A 46 3.00 12.95 -15.53
C GLN A 46 4.39 12.34 -15.78
N GLU A 47 5.37 13.15 -16.15
CA GLU A 47 6.76 12.71 -16.29
C GLU A 47 7.38 12.48 -14.90
N LEU A 48 7.18 13.41 -13.98
CA LEU A 48 7.66 13.29 -12.60
C LEU A 48 7.08 12.07 -11.87
N SER A 49 5.85 11.66 -12.19
CA SER A 49 5.22 10.51 -11.55
C SER A 49 5.89 9.17 -11.87
N LYS A 50 6.63 9.06 -12.98
CA LYS A 50 7.28 7.81 -13.40
C LYS A 50 8.63 7.57 -12.74
N GLU A 51 9.28 8.65 -12.28
CA GLU A 51 10.65 8.61 -11.76
C GLU A 51 10.70 8.72 -10.24
N ARG A 52 9.64 9.22 -9.61
CA ARG A 52 9.66 9.69 -8.22
C ARG A 52 8.39 9.30 -7.49
N ALA A 53 8.51 9.14 -6.17
CA ALA A 53 7.37 8.84 -5.33
C ALA A 53 6.42 10.05 -5.22
N LEU A 54 5.17 9.90 -5.61
CA LEU A 54 4.21 10.98 -5.74
C LEU A 54 3.10 10.87 -4.71
N THR A 55 2.97 11.91 -3.88
CA THR A 55 1.88 12.04 -2.91
C THR A 55 0.93 13.16 -3.33
N ALA A 56 -0.31 12.84 -3.66
CA ALA A 56 -1.35 13.83 -3.85
C ALA A 56 -1.86 14.32 -2.49
N PHE A 57 -1.81 15.63 -2.23
CA PHE A 57 -2.39 16.25 -1.05
C PHE A 57 -3.48 17.23 -1.46
N VAL A 58 -4.73 16.78 -1.34
CA VAL A 58 -5.91 17.49 -1.84
C VAL A 58 -6.83 17.97 -0.72
N ASP A 59 -7.69 18.92 -1.07
CA ASP A 59 -8.65 19.53 -0.18
C ASP A 59 -9.75 18.57 0.29
N GLY A 60 -10.36 18.94 1.41
CA GLY A 60 -11.42 18.19 2.07
C GLY A 60 -12.80 18.44 1.47
N ASP A 61 -12.87 18.95 0.25
CA ASP A 61 -14.07 19.43 -0.42
C ASP A 61 -14.32 18.68 -1.74
N ARG A 62 -15.25 19.18 -2.55
CA ARG A 62 -15.60 18.58 -3.85
C ARG A 62 -14.61 18.97 -4.95
N GLY A 63 -13.97 20.14 -4.88
CA GLY A 63 -12.93 20.56 -5.81
C GLY A 63 -11.75 19.61 -5.77
N GLY A 64 -11.24 19.32 -4.57
CA GLY A 64 -10.15 18.39 -4.34
C GLY A 64 -10.45 16.96 -4.83
N ASP A 65 -11.71 16.51 -4.73
CA ASP A 65 -12.12 15.21 -5.28
C ASP A 65 -12.03 15.14 -6.81
N LEU A 66 -12.37 16.23 -7.51
CA LEU A 66 -12.31 16.27 -8.97
C LEU A 66 -10.86 16.28 -9.46
N ILE A 67 -10.00 17.06 -8.81
CA ILE A 67 -8.58 17.11 -9.14
C ILE A 67 -7.91 15.77 -8.86
N LEU A 68 -8.22 15.14 -7.73
CA LEU A 68 -7.69 13.83 -7.40
C LEU A 68 -8.08 12.78 -8.45
N LYS A 69 -9.34 12.79 -8.92
CA LYS A 69 -9.80 11.87 -9.97
C LYS A 69 -9.04 12.06 -11.27
N GLU A 70 -8.86 13.31 -11.69
CA GLU A 70 -8.11 13.62 -12.92
C GLU A 70 -6.64 13.23 -12.78
N LEU A 71 -6.01 13.55 -11.65
CA LEU A 71 -4.63 13.16 -11.36
C LEU A 71 -4.44 11.64 -11.38
N LEU A 72 -5.37 10.89 -10.79
CA LEU A 72 -5.37 9.43 -10.81
C LEU A 72 -5.58 8.84 -12.21
N GLN A 73 -6.15 9.57 -13.16
CA GLN A 73 -6.33 9.10 -14.55
C GLN A 73 -5.08 9.33 -15.41
N VAL A 74 -4.27 10.33 -15.09
CA VAL A 74 -3.19 10.82 -15.96
C VAL A 74 -1.79 10.62 -15.40
N ALA A 75 -1.65 10.36 -14.11
CA ALA A 75 -0.37 10.23 -13.42
C ALA A 75 -0.34 9.04 -12.45
N GLU A 76 0.87 8.52 -12.21
CA GLU A 76 1.12 7.47 -11.21
C GLU A 76 1.19 8.10 -9.82
N VAL A 77 0.16 7.89 -9.00
CA VAL A 77 0.09 8.41 -7.63
C VAL A 77 0.34 7.26 -6.68
N ASP A 78 1.35 7.36 -5.81
CA ASP A 78 1.61 6.33 -4.80
C ASP A 78 0.72 6.49 -3.57
N PHE A 79 0.56 7.74 -3.13
CA PHE A 79 -0.13 8.04 -1.87
C PHE A 79 -1.07 9.23 -2.01
N ILE A 80 -2.13 9.19 -1.21
CA ILE A 80 -3.15 10.24 -1.13
C ILE A 80 -3.24 10.70 0.33
N ALA A 81 -2.97 11.98 0.55
CA ALA A 81 -3.27 12.70 1.76
C ALA A 81 -4.48 13.60 1.50
N ARG A 82 -5.37 13.70 2.48
CA ARG A 82 -6.55 14.57 2.36
C ARG A 82 -6.68 15.49 3.55
N ALA A 83 -7.01 16.74 3.29
CA ALA A 83 -7.38 17.67 4.33
C ALA A 83 -8.67 17.19 5.04
N PRO A 84 -8.88 17.55 6.32
CA PRO A 84 -10.14 17.27 7.00
C PRO A 84 -11.34 17.80 6.20
N ARG A 85 -12.48 17.13 6.29
CA ARG A 85 -13.70 17.52 5.56
C ARG A 85 -14.03 19.00 5.74
N GLY A 86 -14.27 19.68 4.62
CA GLY A 86 -14.60 21.11 4.57
C GLY A 86 -13.44 22.05 4.94
N LYS A 87 -12.19 21.57 4.91
CA LYS A 87 -11.00 22.41 5.05
C LYS A 87 -10.15 22.32 3.79
N GLU A 88 -9.53 23.44 3.47
CA GLU A 88 -8.56 23.58 2.39
C GLU A 88 -7.14 23.43 2.97
N VAL A 89 -6.20 22.96 2.15
CA VAL A 89 -4.80 22.77 2.53
C VAL A 89 -4.17 24.11 2.92
N GLU A 90 -4.52 25.21 2.27
CA GLU A 90 -4.07 26.57 2.59
C GLU A 90 -4.43 27.03 4.02
N GLU A 91 -5.50 26.49 4.62
CA GLU A 91 -5.96 26.86 5.96
C GLU A 91 -5.39 25.97 7.08
N LEU A 92 -4.67 24.90 6.73
CA LEU A 92 -4.19 23.94 7.72
C LEU A 92 -3.01 24.48 8.53
N THR A 93 -3.02 24.20 9.82
CA THR A 93 -1.84 24.40 10.66
C THR A 93 -0.75 23.39 10.32
N GLN A 94 0.51 23.72 10.60
CA GLN A 94 1.65 22.80 10.43
C GLN A 94 1.40 21.42 11.07
N LYS A 95 0.78 21.39 12.27
CA LYS A 95 0.45 20.13 12.96
C LYS A 95 -0.57 19.29 12.18
N GLN A 96 -1.56 19.94 11.55
CA GLN A 96 -2.58 19.27 10.73
C GLN A 96 -2.00 18.74 9.42
N ILE A 97 -1.15 19.53 8.75
CA ILE A 97 -0.40 19.11 7.56
C ILE A 97 0.41 17.85 7.85
N MET A 98 1.23 17.89 8.89
CA MET A 98 2.08 16.74 9.28
C MET A 98 1.26 15.53 9.74
N LYS A 99 0.05 15.74 10.28
CA LYS A 99 -0.87 14.65 10.60
C LYS A 99 -1.47 14.03 9.33
N ALA A 100 -1.90 14.86 8.37
CA ALA A 100 -2.47 14.39 7.11
C ALA A 100 -1.44 13.58 6.29
N LEU A 101 -0.21 14.09 6.14
CA LEU A 101 0.85 13.42 5.39
C LEU A 101 1.35 12.12 6.05
N ARG A 102 1.31 12.04 7.39
CA ARG A 102 1.63 10.78 8.11
C ARG A 102 0.55 9.72 7.94
N ASN A 103 -0.70 10.14 7.83
CA ASN A 103 -1.86 9.26 7.66
C ASN A 103 -2.26 9.10 6.18
N LYS A 104 -1.34 9.35 5.25
CA LYS A 104 -1.59 9.17 3.82
C LYS A 104 -1.92 7.70 3.52
N ILE A 105 -2.81 7.50 2.57
CA ILE A 105 -3.34 6.19 2.17
C ILE A 105 -2.73 5.85 0.81
N PRO A 106 -2.26 4.61 0.57
CA PRO A 106 -1.87 4.18 -0.77
C PRO A 106 -2.99 4.41 -1.79
N ALA A 107 -2.64 4.84 -3.01
CA ALA A 107 -3.65 5.18 -4.01
C ALA A 107 -4.57 3.99 -4.35
N ASP A 108 -4.04 2.78 -4.46
CA ASP A 108 -4.82 1.55 -4.72
C ASP A 108 -5.91 1.33 -3.66
N GLN A 109 -5.53 1.49 -2.39
CA GLN A 109 -6.46 1.35 -1.27
C GLN A 109 -7.54 2.45 -1.30
N TYR A 110 -7.17 3.68 -1.69
CA TYR A 110 -8.13 4.77 -1.82
C TYR A 110 -9.14 4.48 -2.95
N VAL A 111 -8.66 4.00 -4.11
CA VAL A 111 -9.52 3.65 -5.25
C VAL A 111 -10.54 2.58 -4.85
N GLU A 112 -10.12 1.55 -4.13
CA GLU A 112 -10.99 0.48 -3.65
C GLU A 112 -12.05 1.00 -2.66
N MET A 113 -11.63 1.82 -1.69
CA MET A 113 -12.54 2.39 -0.68
C MET A 113 -13.65 3.26 -1.28
N TYR A 114 -13.37 3.96 -2.38
CA TYR A 114 -14.30 4.89 -3.02
C TYR A 114 -14.95 4.34 -4.29
N GLY A 115 -14.73 3.06 -4.63
CA GLY A 115 -15.34 2.41 -5.78
C GLY A 115 -14.92 3.01 -7.13
N LEU A 116 -13.69 3.52 -7.23
CA LEU A 116 -13.15 4.20 -8.41
C LEU A 116 -12.52 3.23 -9.43
N SER A 117 -12.80 1.93 -9.35
CA SER A 117 -12.10 0.83 -10.04
C SER A 117 -12.12 0.86 -11.58
N GLY A 118 -12.81 1.82 -12.20
CA GLY A 118 -12.86 2.02 -13.66
C GLY A 118 -12.18 3.29 -14.19
N GLN A 119 -11.55 4.11 -13.34
CA GLN A 119 -11.02 5.45 -13.69
C GLN A 119 -9.61 5.70 -13.17
N VAL A 120 -8.76 4.66 -13.15
CA VAL A 120 -7.38 4.75 -12.68
C VAL A 120 -6.44 4.57 -13.85
N TYR A 121 -5.39 5.39 -13.87
CA TYR A 121 -4.25 5.28 -14.77
C TYR A 121 -3.72 3.84 -14.73
N LYS A 122 -3.78 3.15 -15.87
CA LYS A 122 -3.12 1.87 -16.06
C LYS A 122 -1.86 2.13 -16.87
N PRO A 123 -0.66 1.84 -16.35
CA PRO A 123 0.54 1.92 -17.16
C PRO A 123 0.40 0.94 -18.32
N GLU A 124 0.60 1.43 -19.55
CA GLU A 124 0.63 0.63 -20.78
C GLU A 124 1.83 -0.32 -20.75
N THR A 125 1.74 -1.41 -19.98
CA THR A 125 2.70 -2.53 -20.00
C THR A 125 2.06 -3.89 -20.21
N GLU A 126 0.75 -3.95 -20.43
CA GLU A 126 0.11 -5.13 -21.00
C GLU A 126 0.22 -5.06 -22.52
N PHE A 127 1.24 -5.71 -23.08
CA PHE A 127 1.23 -6.13 -24.47
C PHE A 127 -0.11 -6.85 -24.71
N PRO A 128 -0.98 -6.36 -25.63
CA PRO A 128 -2.25 -7.01 -25.85
C PRO A 128 -1.98 -8.41 -26.44
N GLU A 129 -2.37 -9.44 -25.70
CA GLU A 129 -2.48 -10.79 -26.23
C GLU A 129 -3.35 -10.75 -27.49
N ALA A 130 -2.75 -11.16 -28.61
CA ALA A 130 -3.43 -11.25 -29.90
C ALA A 130 -4.56 -12.28 -29.82
N LYS A 131 -5.80 -11.79 -29.71
CA LYS A 131 -7.00 -12.61 -29.90
C LYS A 131 -7.25 -12.80 -31.40
N ASN A 132 -7.07 -14.03 -31.85
CA ASN A 132 -7.44 -14.50 -33.18
C ASN A 132 -8.96 -14.69 -33.29
N ALA A 133 -9.59 -14.11 -34.33
CA ALA A 133 -10.75 -14.59 -35.11
C ALA A 133 -11.40 -13.38 -35.85
N GLY A 134 -11.07 -13.09 -37.11
CA GLY A 134 -11.75 -13.60 -38.31
C GLY A 134 -12.01 -12.45 -39.31
N PRO A 135 -12.14 -12.69 -40.63
CA PRO A 135 -11.55 -11.81 -41.65
C PRO A 135 -12.49 -10.75 -42.23
N ALA A 136 -11.91 -9.64 -42.70
CA ALA A 136 -12.56 -8.67 -43.60
C ALA A 136 -11.70 -8.47 -44.87
N PRO A 137 -12.31 -8.10 -46.02
CA PRO A 137 -11.82 -8.46 -47.36
C PRO A 137 -10.74 -7.51 -47.91
N ALA A 138 -9.99 -8.03 -48.88
CA ALA A 138 -8.90 -7.36 -49.61
C ALA A 138 -9.36 -6.13 -50.42
N PRO A 139 -8.41 -5.25 -50.79
CA PRO A 139 -7.91 -5.33 -52.17
C PRO A 139 -6.41 -5.02 -52.34
N GLY A 140 -5.84 -5.50 -53.46
CA GLY A 140 -4.78 -4.79 -54.18
C GLY A 140 -3.37 -5.38 -54.13
N ARG A 141 -3.03 -6.10 -55.20
CA ARG A 141 -1.72 -6.67 -55.59
C ARG A 141 -0.53 -5.70 -55.47
N PHE A 142 0.66 -6.21 -55.13
CA PHE A 142 1.87 -6.15 -56.00
C PHE A 142 2.93 -7.17 -55.53
N ASP A 143 3.70 -7.64 -56.50
CA ASP A 143 4.45 -8.90 -56.60
C ASP A 143 5.98 -8.70 -56.44
N ARG A 144 6.71 -9.82 -56.23
CA ARG A 144 8.17 -10.09 -56.19
C ARG A 144 8.79 -10.21 -54.79
N GLY A 145 9.56 -11.24 -54.43
CA GLY A 145 10.14 -12.40 -55.13
C GLY A 145 10.94 -13.25 -54.12
N GLY A 146 11.37 -14.47 -54.50
CA GLY A 146 11.98 -15.53 -53.66
C GLY A 146 13.31 -15.20 -52.98
N GLU A 147 13.88 -15.99 -52.05
CA GLU A 147 14.27 -17.41 -52.10
C GLU A 147 14.51 -18.04 -50.68
N PRO A 148 14.76 -19.36 -50.53
CA PRO A 148 14.59 -20.13 -49.28
C PRO A 148 15.86 -20.78 -48.64
N ARG A 149 15.69 -21.23 -47.36
CA ARG A 149 16.37 -22.33 -46.60
C ARG A 149 17.76 -22.08 -45.94
N PRO A 150 18.25 -22.93 -44.98
CA PRO A 150 17.63 -24.03 -44.20
C PRO A 150 17.93 -24.05 -42.67
N GLU A 151 17.37 -25.07 -41.99
CA GLU A 151 17.44 -25.49 -40.58
C GLU A 151 18.83 -25.96 -40.07
N SER A 152 19.03 -25.92 -38.74
CA SER A 152 19.79 -26.96 -38.01
C SER A 152 19.57 -26.93 -36.47
N ARG A 153 18.97 -28.02 -35.95
CA ARG A 153 19.08 -28.57 -34.56
C ARG A 153 20.22 -29.65 -34.56
N PRO A 154 20.65 -30.37 -33.48
CA PRO A 154 20.30 -30.36 -32.04
C PRO A 154 21.46 -30.58 -30.99
N GLU A 155 21.19 -30.16 -29.73
CA GLU A 155 21.47 -30.76 -28.37
C GLU A 155 22.86 -31.35 -27.95
N PRO A 156 23.04 -31.94 -26.73
CA PRO A 156 23.07 -31.35 -25.37
C PRO A 156 24.35 -31.75 -24.56
N ARG A 157 24.63 -31.09 -23.42
CA ARG A 157 25.51 -31.67 -22.36
C ARG A 157 25.00 -31.35 -20.95
N ASP A 158 24.48 -32.40 -20.32
CA ASP A 158 24.38 -32.61 -18.87
C ASP A 158 25.77 -32.70 -18.22
N VAL A 159 25.99 -31.99 -17.11
CA VAL A 159 26.46 -32.64 -15.86
C VAL A 159 25.97 -31.84 -14.65
N ARG A 160 25.36 -32.60 -13.72
CA ARG A 160 24.75 -32.23 -12.44
C ARG A 160 25.78 -31.82 -11.38
N GLU A 161 25.38 -30.95 -10.45
CA GLU A 161 25.29 -31.28 -9.01
C GLU A 161 24.31 -30.34 -8.27
N ALA A 162 23.72 -30.85 -7.18
CA ALA A 162 22.37 -30.57 -6.67
C ALA A 162 22.30 -29.47 -5.55
N PRO A 163 21.10 -29.12 -5.02
CA PRO A 163 20.73 -27.79 -4.53
C PRO A 163 20.78 -27.61 -2.99
N PRO A 164 20.72 -26.36 -2.47
CA PRO A 164 20.01 -26.09 -1.23
C PRO A 164 18.52 -25.86 -1.52
N ALA A 165 17.70 -26.48 -0.68
CA ALA A 165 16.26 -26.70 -0.81
C ALA A 165 15.41 -25.44 -1.09
N PRO A 166 14.26 -25.60 -1.78
CA PRO A 166 13.23 -24.59 -1.87
C PRO A 166 12.53 -24.45 -0.52
N LEU A 167 12.51 -23.25 0.06
CA LEU A 167 11.40 -22.91 0.96
C LEU A 167 10.20 -22.64 0.06
N THR A 168 9.40 -23.69 -0.10
CA THR A 168 8.12 -23.68 -0.78
C THR A 168 7.22 -22.56 -0.25
N PRO A 169 6.36 -21.98 -1.10
CA PRO A 169 5.19 -21.26 -0.61
C PRO A 169 4.27 -22.29 0.04
N ALA A 170 4.24 -22.30 1.37
CA ALA A 170 3.31 -23.16 2.10
C ALA A 170 1.88 -22.68 1.81
N THR A 171 1.25 -23.38 0.88
CA THR A 171 -0.20 -23.53 0.75
C THR A 171 -0.89 -23.51 2.11
N LYS A 172 -1.98 -22.73 2.16
CA LYS A 172 -3.05 -22.74 3.16
C LYS A 172 -3.26 -24.14 3.77
N ALA A 173 -2.67 -24.39 4.93
CA ALA A 173 -3.18 -25.34 5.90
C ALA A 173 -3.61 -24.49 7.09
N LEU A 174 -4.93 -24.37 7.31
CA LEU A 174 -5.46 -23.83 8.55
C LEU A 174 -4.97 -24.74 9.69
N ASN A 175 -3.94 -24.28 10.38
CA ASN A 175 -3.45 -24.90 11.60
C ASN A 175 -4.57 -24.78 12.66
N PRO A 176 -4.92 -25.81 13.45
CA PRO A 176 -5.94 -25.72 14.52
C PRO A 176 -5.73 -24.55 15.51
N LYS A 177 -4.49 -24.03 15.56
CA LYS A 177 -4.10 -22.82 16.28
C LYS A 177 -4.72 -21.53 15.72
N LEU A 178 -4.86 -21.42 14.39
CA LEU A 178 -5.44 -20.27 13.71
C LEU A 178 -6.96 -20.19 13.88
N GLU A 179 -7.65 -21.34 13.91
CA GLU A 179 -9.09 -21.40 14.21
C GLU A 179 -9.38 -20.85 15.61
N LYS A 180 -8.57 -21.22 16.61
CA LYS A 180 -8.69 -20.66 17.97
C LYS A 180 -8.48 -19.15 17.99
N TYR A 181 -7.51 -18.63 17.25
CA TYR A 181 -7.27 -17.19 17.17
C TYR A 181 -8.41 -16.45 16.50
N ARG A 182 -9.01 -17.04 15.47
CA ARG A 182 -10.21 -16.52 14.82
C ARG A 182 -11.39 -16.47 15.78
N ASP A 183 -11.66 -17.54 16.51
CA ASP A 183 -12.76 -17.60 17.46
C ASP A 183 -12.59 -16.56 18.58
N MET A 184 -11.37 -16.40 19.09
CA MET A 184 -11.06 -15.35 20.06
C MET A 184 -11.24 -13.95 19.45
N LEU A 185 -10.82 -13.72 18.22
CA LEU A 185 -10.97 -12.43 17.54
C LEU A 185 -12.45 -12.08 17.26
N LEU A 186 -13.29 -13.09 16.98
CA LEU A 186 -14.73 -12.92 16.81
C LEU A 186 -15.42 -12.59 18.13
N GLN A 187 -15.03 -13.27 19.23
CA GLN A 187 -15.53 -12.97 20.57
C GLN A 187 -15.15 -11.55 21.05
N LEU A 188 -13.97 -11.07 20.67
CA LEU A 188 -13.47 -9.75 21.04
C LEU A 188 -14.03 -8.62 20.13
N GLY A 189 -14.67 -8.95 19.02
CA GLY A 189 -15.14 -7.98 18.02
C GLY A 189 -16.12 -6.95 18.59
N GLY A 190 -15.70 -5.68 18.62
CA GLY A 190 -16.49 -4.55 19.12
C GLY A 190 -16.25 -4.21 20.60
N SER A 191 -15.47 -5.02 21.32
CA SER A 191 -15.20 -4.82 22.76
C SER A 191 -13.94 -4.00 23.05
N SER A 192 -13.05 -3.81 22.07
CA SER A 192 -11.74 -3.15 22.26
C SER A 192 -10.90 -3.76 23.38
N THR A 193 -11.03 -5.06 23.64
CA THR A 193 -10.20 -5.81 24.58
C THR A 193 -9.15 -6.67 23.86
N ALA A 194 -8.13 -7.05 24.61
CA ALA A 194 -6.96 -7.78 24.18
C ALA A 194 -6.75 -8.98 25.11
N ARG A 195 -6.53 -10.15 24.53
CA ARG A 195 -6.17 -11.38 25.23
C ARG A 195 -4.70 -11.69 24.99
N LEU A 196 -3.99 -11.91 26.09
CA LEU A 196 -2.60 -12.33 26.12
C LEU A 196 -2.56 -13.85 26.28
N LEU A 197 -1.76 -14.53 25.45
CA LEU A 197 -1.69 -15.98 25.42
C LEU A 197 -0.29 -16.47 25.78
N ASP A 198 -0.23 -17.62 26.45
CA ASP A 198 1.02 -18.31 26.81
C ASP A 198 1.47 -19.30 25.72
N GLU A 199 2.57 -20.03 25.94
CA GLU A 199 3.13 -21.03 25.03
C GLU A 199 2.12 -22.11 24.62
N GLY A 200 1.14 -22.43 25.47
CA GLY A 200 0.07 -23.40 25.21
C GLY A 200 -1.21 -22.86 24.57
N ASP A 201 -1.22 -21.62 24.05
CA ASP A 201 -2.42 -20.91 23.53
C ASP A 201 -3.55 -20.75 24.57
N GLY A 202 -3.22 -20.82 25.85
CA GLY A 202 -4.11 -20.52 26.95
C GLY A 202 -4.16 -19.01 27.21
N VAL A 203 -5.36 -18.48 27.50
CA VAL A 203 -5.55 -17.05 27.83
C VAL A 203 -5.00 -16.79 29.23
N VAL A 204 -3.91 -16.01 29.31
CA VAL A 204 -3.27 -15.63 30.57
C VAL A 204 -4.04 -14.48 31.23
N THR A 205 -4.43 -13.47 30.44
CA THR A 205 -5.10 -12.27 30.95
C THR A 205 -5.83 -11.57 29.81
N GLU A 206 -6.97 -10.96 30.14
CA GLU A 206 -7.69 -10.04 29.28
C GLU A 206 -7.48 -8.61 29.79
N VAL A 207 -7.09 -7.70 28.88
CA VAL A 207 -6.84 -6.29 29.18
C VAL A 207 -7.44 -5.39 28.11
N PRO A 208 -7.85 -4.14 28.43
CA PRO A 208 -8.26 -3.18 27.42
C PRO A 208 -7.10 -2.86 26.45
N VAL A 209 -7.41 -2.67 25.16
CA VAL A 209 -6.38 -2.35 24.14
C VAL A 209 -5.57 -1.10 24.48
N ARG A 210 -6.18 -0.14 25.20
CA ARG A 210 -5.50 1.08 25.68
C ARG A 210 -4.35 0.79 26.64
N GLU A 211 -4.49 -0.24 27.47
CA GLU A 211 -3.53 -0.64 28.50
C GLU A 211 -2.63 -1.80 28.05
N LEU A 212 -2.86 -2.32 26.83
CA LEU A 212 -2.12 -3.45 26.28
C LEU A 212 -0.61 -3.20 26.24
N VAL A 213 -0.20 -1.98 25.88
CA VAL A 213 1.24 -1.62 25.77
C VAL A 213 1.93 -1.69 27.13
N ASP A 214 1.28 -1.21 28.19
CA ASP A 214 1.86 -1.19 29.53
C ASP A 214 1.83 -2.59 30.15
N THR A 215 0.76 -3.36 29.89
CA THR A 215 0.61 -4.73 30.36
C THR A 215 1.62 -5.67 29.69
N LEU A 216 1.87 -5.50 28.38
CA LEU A 216 2.90 -6.24 27.66
C LEU A 216 4.27 -5.98 28.28
N LYS A 217 4.64 -4.73 28.54
CA LYS A 217 5.92 -4.41 29.20
C LYS A 217 6.08 -5.01 30.60
N ALA A 218 4.97 -5.18 31.33
CA ALA A 218 4.97 -5.75 32.67
C ALA A 218 5.03 -7.29 32.70
N LYS A 219 4.46 -7.98 31.69
CA LYS A 219 4.31 -9.44 31.68
C LYS A 219 5.16 -10.13 30.62
N LYS A 220 6.37 -10.55 31.01
CA LYS A 220 7.37 -11.20 30.12
C LYS A 220 7.03 -12.64 29.65
N GLN A 221 5.91 -13.23 30.11
CA GLN A 221 5.51 -14.60 29.77
C GLN A 221 4.33 -14.61 28.79
N THR A 222 4.43 -13.85 27.69
CA THR A 222 3.36 -13.80 26.67
C THR A 222 3.94 -14.15 25.31
N ARG A 223 3.38 -15.18 24.69
CA ARG A 223 3.88 -15.78 23.44
C ARG A 223 3.06 -15.35 22.23
N ALA A 224 1.77 -15.06 22.43
CA ALA A 224 0.90 -14.48 21.42
C ALA A 224 -0.06 -13.45 22.02
N VAL A 225 -0.54 -12.52 21.19
CA VAL A 225 -1.57 -11.55 21.58
C VAL A 225 -2.66 -11.52 20.51
N VAL A 226 -3.91 -11.54 20.96
CA VAL A 226 -5.10 -11.39 20.12
C VAL A 226 -5.86 -10.18 20.64
N PHE A 227 -6.11 -9.17 19.81
CA PHE A 227 -6.81 -7.98 20.27
C PHE A 227 -7.70 -7.36 19.20
N ASP A 228 -8.80 -6.74 19.64
CA ASP A 228 -9.71 -6.04 18.74
C ASP A 228 -9.21 -4.63 18.46
N GLY A 229 -8.25 -4.51 17.53
CA GLY A 229 -7.65 -3.23 17.18
C GLY A 229 -6.77 -3.26 15.94
N ILE A 230 -6.18 -2.11 15.63
CA ILE A 230 -5.26 -1.93 14.52
C ILE A 230 -3.85 -2.31 14.98
N ILE A 231 -3.20 -3.19 14.22
CA ILE A 231 -1.82 -3.59 14.44
C ILE A 231 -0.90 -2.47 13.95
N THR A 232 -0.27 -1.78 14.89
CA THR A 232 0.66 -0.67 14.60
C THR A 232 2.11 -1.12 14.75
N GLN A 233 3.05 -0.39 14.13
CA GLN A 233 4.50 -0.64 14.30
C GLN A 233 4.91 -0.72 15.77
N ARG A 234 4.37 0.15 16.63
CA ARG A 234 4.67 0.15 18.08
C ARG A 234 4.31 -1.17 18.76
N ILE A 235 3.20 -1.80 18.38
CA ILE A 235 2.78 -3.11 18.94
C ILE A 235 3.71 -4.21 18.43
N LEU A 236 4.13 -4.15 17.15
CA LEU A 236 5.07 -5.12 16.59
C LEU A 236 6.46 -5.00 17.19
N ASP A 237 6.95 -3.79 17.43
CA ASP A 237 8.26 -3.56 18.03
C ASP A 237 8.30 -4.11 19.47
N ILE A 238 7.24 -3.88 20.25
CA ILE A 238 7.10 -4.44 21.61
C ILE A 238 6.98 -5.95 21.57
N ALA A 239 6.21 -6.50 20.62
CA ALA A 239 6.06 -7.94 20.45
C ALA A 239 7.40 -8.59 20.08
N ALA A 240 8.23 -7.92 19.29
CA ALA A 240 9.57 -8.38 18.95
C ALA A 240 10.55 -8.29 20.12
N GLU A 241 10.53 -7.20 20.89
CA GLU A 241 11.32 -7.04 22.12
C GLU A 241 11.02 -8.14 23.14
N MET A 242 9.78 -8.64 23.13
CA MET A 242 9.29 -9.69 24.01
C MET A 242 9.38 -11.11 23.41
N ASN A 243 9.98 -11.28 22.23
CA ASN A 243 10.09 -12.58 21.52
C ASN A 243 8.75 -13.31 21.29
N MET A 244 7.68 -12.57 21.01
CA MET A 244 6.37 -13.14 20.71
C MET A 244 6.37 -13.86 19.36
N SER A 245 5.66 -14.98 19.24
CA SER A 245 5.52 -15.70 17.97
C SER A 245 4.46 -15.12 17.07
N ALA A 246 3.38 -14.59 17.65
CA ALA A 246 2.19 -14.24 16.89
C ALA A 246 1.49 -12.99 17.44
N VAL A 247 1.13 -12.10 16.53
CA VAL A 247 0.30 -10.93 16.81
C VAL A 247 -0.94 -11.01 15.93
N VAL A 248 -2.12 -11.06 16.55
CA VAL A 248 -3.39 -11.17 15.85
C VAL A 248 -4.24 -9.94 16.16
N GLY A 249 -4.76 -9.31 15.11
CA GLY A 249 -5.55 -8.10 15.25
C GLY A 249 -6.66 -7.98 14.21
N THR A 250 -7.51 -6.98 14.37
CA THR A 250 -8.66 -6.76 13.49
C THR A 250 -8.22 -6.24 12.12
N LYS A 251 -7.20 -5.37 12.07
CA LYS A 251 -6.64 -4.82 10.83
C LYS A 251 -5.14 -4.56 10.94
N MET A 252 -4.42 -4.66 9.82
CA MET A 252 -3.07 -4.12 9.71
C MET A 252 -3.11 -2.59 9.64
N GLY A 253 -2.21 -1.93 10.35
CA GLY A 253 -1.89 -0.52 10.19
C GLY A 253 -0.66 -0.33 9.31
N THR A 254 -0.17 0.91 9.20
CA THR A 254 1.06 1.23 8.48
C THR A 254 2.27 0.66 9.22
N ILE A 255 2.90 -0.34 8.61
CA ILE A 255 4.05 -1.07 9.14
C ILE A 255 5.21 -0.84 8.17
N THR A 256 6.34 -0.37 8.67
CA THR A 256 7.54 -0.09 7.86
C THR A 256 8.51 -1.26 7.86
N LYS A 257 8.51 -2.05 8.95
CA LYS A 257 9.40 -3.20 9.09
C LYS A 257 8.73 -4.27 9.94
N GLN A 258 8.62 -5.48 9.41
CA GLN A 258 8.21 -6.64 10.19
C GLN A 258 9.44 -7.25 10.89
N PRO A 259 9.43 -7.36 12.22
CA PRO A 259 10.52 -8.01 12.95
C PRO A 259 10.61 -9.51 12.59
N ALA A 260 11.83 -10.01 12.40
CA ALA A 260 12.07 -11.43 12.13
C ALA A 260 11.67 -12.26 13.36
N GLY A 261 10.71 -13.18 13.20
CA GLY A 261 10.24 -14.07 14.27
C GLY A 261 8.83 -13.79 14.79
N VAL A 262 8.21 -12.66 14.40
CA VAL A 262 6.82 -12.33 14.74
C VAL A 262 5.92 -12.53 13.52
N VAL A 263 5.03 -13.53 13.60
CA VAL A 263 4.01 -13.75 12.57
C VAL A 263 2.81 -12.87 12.86
N VAL A 264 2.33 -12.15 11.85
CA VAL A 264 1.20 -11.22 12.02
C VAL A 264 0.00 -11.77 11.27
N TRP A 265 -1.15 -11.79 11.92
CA TRP A 265 -2.42 -12.23 11.34
C TRP A 265 -3.48 -11.16 11.52
N THR A 266 -4.25 -10.91 10.48
CA THR A 266 -5.43 -10.06 10.56
C THR A 266 -6.73 -10.83 10.41
N ARG A 267 -7.85 -10.15 10.70
CA ARG A 267 -9.19 -10.66 10.38
C ARG A 267 -9.32 -11.08 8.91
N SER A 268 -8.68 -10.37 7.99
CA SER A 268 -8.70 -10.69 6.55
C SER A 268 -7.91 -11.97 6.23
N ASP A 269 -6.79 -12.19 6.92
CA ASP A 269 -5.94 -13.38 6.72
C ASP A 269 -6.54 -14.65 7.36
N LEU A 270 -7.39 -14.47 8.37
CA LEU A 270 -8.11 -15.53 9.08
C LEU A 270 -9.52 -15.78 8.52
N ALA A 271 -9.93 -15.02 7.49
CA ALA A 271 -11.18 -15.24 6.76
C ALA A 271 -11.06 -16.49 5.85
N PRO A 272 -12.15 -17.26 5.65
CA PRO A 272 -12.12 -18.45 4.79
C PRO A 272 -11.89 -18.09 3.31
#